data_AF-A0A935JTV8-F1
#
_entry.id   AF-A0A935JTV8-F1
#
_cell.length_a   1.000
_cell.length_b   1.000
_cell.length_c   1.000
_cell.angle_alpha   90.00
_cell.angle_beta   90.00
_cell.angle_gamma   90.00
#
_symmetry.space_group_name_H-M   'P 1'
#
loop_
_entity.id
_entity.type
_entity.pdbx_description
1 polymer ?
#
loop_
_entity_poly.entity_id
_entity_poly.type
_entity_poly.pdbx_seq_one_letter_code
_entity_poly.pdbx_strand_id
1 'polypeptide(L)'
;MSENINNLVVQTIQDPNELPLILHSRVNEPVSNLSLLRKSLLFAELSMIAYNDSNEAERAVNLIGFPVSIFFDYDGAQGFYFENDHDAVIVCRGTEPNEWNDIHADANLGTVLAETTGRVHRGFKQEADDLWPIMEKHLIDLGKTLWFTGHSLGAAMATVCAYRCHVSNKCANPAELYTFGSPRVGNKQYINFVKLKHYRWVNNNDIVTRVPPVWLGYRHTGIEMYLNRNGFLRTLDYTSKRLDRWHGFLRGIRKFRIDHFSDHSIHEYVSHILKAVQKDENNAVG
;
A
#
# COMPACT_ATOMS: atom_id res chain seq x y z
N MET A 1 3.15 -34.85 -19.60
CA MET A 1 3.43 -34.24 -18.28
C MET A 1 2.71 -32.91 -18.25
N SER A 2 1.52 -32.88 -17.65
CA SER A 2 0.74 -31.67 -17.43
C SER A 2 1.00 -31.20 -16.01
N GLU A 3 1.81 -30.17 -15.82
CA GLU A 3 1.91 -29.48 -14.53
C GLU A 3 0.61 -28.69 -14.31
N ASN A 4 -0.05 -29.00 -13.20
CA ASN A 4 -1.30 -28.38 -12.77
C ASN A 4 -1.08 -26.89 -12.51
N ILE A 5 -1.70 -26.06 -13.33
CA ILE A 5 -1.83 -24.61 -13.15
C ILE A 5 -2.95 -24.38 -12.11
N ASN A 6 -2.58 -24.37 -10.84
CA ASN A 6 -3.37 -23.85 -9.71
C ASN A 6 -2.39 -23.45 -8.59
N ASN A 7 -1.55 -22.44 -8.83
CA ASN A 7 -0.50 -22.02 -7.90
C ASN A 7 -0.93 -20.93 -6.90
N LEU A 8 -2.22 -20.63 -6.77
CA LEU A 8 -2.72 -19.80 -5.66
C LEU A 8 -3.00 -20.72 -4.48
N VAL A 9 -2.08 -20.73 -3.52
CA VAL A 9 -2.30 -21.41 -2.25
C VAL A 9 -3.22 -20.52 -1.43
N VAL A 10 -4.45 -20.96 -1.22
CA VAL A 10 -5.40 -20.27 -0.34
C VAL A 10 -5.16 -20.75 1.08
N GLN A 11 -4.70 -19.85 1.94
CA GLN A 11 -4.55 -20.11 3.37
C GLN A 11 -5.42 -19.15 4.16
N THR A 12 -6.08 -19.67 5.20
CA THR A 12 -6.95 -18.89 6.07
C THR A 12 -6.40 -18.90 7.49
N ILE A 13 -6.14 -17.72 8.05
CA ILE A 13 -5.94 -17.55 9.50
C ILE A 13 -7.20 -16.88 10.05
N GLN A 14 -7.65 -17.34 11.21
CA GLN A 14 -8.85 -16.80 11.84
C GLN A 14 -8.71 -16.89 13.35
N ASP A 15 -8.67 -15.74 14.00
CA ASP A 15 -8.93 -15.63 15.43
C ASP A 15 -10.45 -15.43 15.67
N PRO A 16 -11.02 -15.94 16.78
CA PRO A 16 -12.48 -16.12 16.93
C PRO A 16 -13.34 -14.85 16.81
N ASN A 17 -12.72 -13.67 16.90
CA ASN A 17 -13.39 -12.37 16.88
C ASN A 17 -12.99 -11.49 15.68
N GLU A 18 -12.20 -12.00 14.73
CA GLU A 18 -11.67 -11.23 13.60
C GLU A 18 -12.12 -11.79 12.24
N LEU A 19 -12.05 -10.95 11.20
CA LEU A 19 -12.32 -11.39 9.84
C LEU A 19 -11.22 -12.37 9.40
N PRO A 20 -11.57 -13.49 8.75
CA PRO A 20 -10.57 -14.46 8.31
C PRO A 20 -9.60 -13.83 7.31
N LEU A 21 -8.32 -13.95 7.60
CA LEU A 21 -7.24 -13.52 6.74
C LEU A 21 -7.04 -14.56 5.64
N ILE A 22 -7.51 -14.25 4.43
CA ILE A 22 -7.38 -15.12 3.25
C ILE A 22 -6.15 -14.68 2.45
N LEU A 23 -5.15 -15.54 2.40
CA LEU A 23 -3.88 -15.32 1.72
C LEU A 23 -3.84 -16.06 0.39
N HIS A 24 -3.34 -15.40 -0.65
CA HIS A 24 -3.22 -15.92 -2.01
C HIS A 24 -1.77 -15.91 -2.52
N SER A 25 -0.92 -15.02 -1.99
CA SER A 25 0.49 -14.94 -2.38
C SER A 25 1.34 -15.97 -1.66
N ARG A 26 2.34 -16.47 -2.38
CA ARG A 26 3.43 -17.26 -1.83
C ARG A 26 4.73 -16.85 -2.51
N VAL A 27 5.77 -16.64 -1.72
CA VAL A 27 7.09 -16.17 -2.16
C VAL A 27 8.12 -17.22 -1.79
N ASN A 28 8.69 -17.87 -2.80
CA ASN A 28 9.74 -18.88 -2.69
C ASN A 28 10.97 -18.55 -3.56
N GLU A 29 10.96 -17.38 -4.18
CA GLU A 29 11.99 -16.84 -5.05
C GLU A 29 12.07 -15.32 -4.83
N PRO A 30 13.11 -14.62 -5.33
CA PRO A 30 13.18 -13.17 -5.22
C PRO A 30 11.93 -12.46 -5.73
N VAL A 31 11.39 -11.52 -4.96
CA VAL A 31 10.16 -10.76 -5.32
C VAL A 31 10.32 -10.04 -6.66
N SER A 32 11.55 -9.68 -7.04
CA SER A 32 11.88 -9.09 -8.34
C SER A 32 11.47 -9.95 -9.55
N ASN A 33 11.36 -11.27 -9.38
CA ASN A 33 10.98 -12.20 -10.44
C ASN A 33 9.47 -12.23 -10.68
N LEU A 34 8.66 -11.76 -9.73
CA LEU A 34 7.21 -11.76 -9.84
C LEU A 34 6.74 -10.71 -10.86
N SER A 35 5.66 -11.03 -11.57
CA SER A 35 5.00 -10.07 -12.46
C SER A 35 4.49 -8.86 -11.68
N LEU A 36 4.26 -7.73 -12.35
CA LEU A 36 3.75 -6.51 -11.71
C LEU A 36 2.45 -6.76 -10.92
N LEU A 37 1.54 -7.57 -11.45
CA LEU A 37 0.27 -7.87 -10.79
C LEU A 37 0.46 -8.81 -9.59
N ARG A 38 1.36 -9.80 -9.68
CA ARG A 38 1.70 -10.67 -8.53
C ARG A 38 2.40 -9.89 -7.41
N LYS A 39 3.35 -9.00 -7.74
CA LYS A 39 3.94 -8.06 -6.77
C LYS A 39 2.86 -7.19 -6.13
N SER A 40 1.96 -6.64 -6.94
CA SER A 40 0.87 -5.79 -6.43
C SER A 40 -0.06 -6.54 -5.49
N LEU A 41 -0.37 -7.82 -5.76
CA LEU A 41 -1.18 -8.66 -4.88
C LEU A 41 -0.44 -8.91 -3.57
N LEU A 42 0.81 -9.35 -3.64
CA LEU A 42 1.66 -9.57 -2.48
C LEU A 42 1.70 -8.35 -1.57
N PHE A 43 2.03 -7.18 -2.10
CA PHE A 43 2.14 -5.96 -1.30
C PHE A 43 0.79 -5.47 -0.77
N ALA A 44 -0.32 -5.76 -1.46
CA ALA A 44 -1.66 -5.49 -0.94
C ALA A 44 -1.99 -6.40 0.26
N GLU A 45 -1.66 -7.69 0.17
CA GLU A 45 -1.85 -8.65 1.26
C GLU A 45 -0.95 -8.34 2.45
N LEU A 46 0.31 -7.96 2.24
CA LEU A 46 1.18 -7.49 3.32
C LEU A 46 0.61 -6.23 4.00
N SER A 47 0.03 -5.31 3.23
CA SER A 47 -0.63 -4.12 3.78
C SER A 47 -1.94 -4.46 4.53
N MET A 48 -2.64 -5.52 4.12
CA MET A 48 -3.80 -6.07 4.85
C MET A 48 -3.38 -6.73 6.16
N ILE A 49 -2.30 -7.51 6.12
CA ILE A 49 -1.70 -8.19 7.28
C ILE A 49 -1.35 -7.18 8.39
N ALA A 50 -0.81 -6.02 8.01
CA ALA A 50 -0.38 -5.00 8.96
C ALA A 50 -1.50 -4.42 9.85
N TYR A 51 -2.78 -4.67 9.55
CA TYR A 51 -3.90 -4.27 10.41
C TYR A 51 -4.20 -5.23 11.56
N ASN A 52 -3.69 -6.46 11.52
CA ASN A 52 -3.90 -7.47 12.57
C ASN A 52 -2.84 -7.32 13.68
N ASP A 53 -3.04 -8.01 14.80
CA ASP A 53 -2.04 -8.02 15.86
C ASP A 53 -0.72 -8.69 15.42
N SER A 54 0.36 -8.44 16.15
CA SER A 54 1.69 -8.88 15.76
C SER A 54 1.82 -10.40 15.63
N ASN A 55 1.10 -11.18 16.43
CA ASN A 55 1.17 -12.65 16.39
C ASN A 55 0.41 -13.21 15.19
N GLU A 56 -0.78 -12.67 14.88
CA GLU A 56 -1.50 -13.05 13.67
C GLU A 56 -0.72 -12.64 12.42
N ALA A 57 -0.14 -11.44 12.41
CA ALA A 57 0.68 -10.95 11.32
C ALA A 57 1.93 -11.82 11.08
N GLU A 58 2.61 -12.25 12.15
CA GLU A 58 3.75 -13.16 12.07
C GLU A 58 3.36 -14.51 11.46
N ARG A 59 2.26 -15.13 11.93
CA ARG A 59 1.75 -16.38 11.37
C ARG A 59 1.44 -16.23 9.87
N ALA A 60 0.80 -15.13 9.49
CA ALA A 60 0.39 -14.85 8.11
C ALA A 60 1.59 -14.62 7.18
N VAL A 61 2.55 -13.82 7.60
CA VAL A 61 3.69 -13.48 6.75
C VAL A 61 4.66 -14.65 6.60
N ASN A 62 4.78 -15.49 7.63
CA ASN A 62 5.52 -16.75 7.57
C ASN A 62 4.93 -17.69 6.50
N LEU A 63 3.60 -17.81 6.48
CA LEU A 63 2.85 -18.57 5.48
C LEU A 63 3.05 -18.05 4.04
N ILE A 64 3.13 -16.73 3.86
CA ILE A 64 3.48 -16.11 2.56
C ILE A 64 4.91 -16.46 2.16
N GLY A 65 5.85 -16.56 3.09
CA GLY A 65 7.27 -16.86 2.82
C GLY A 65 8.26 -15.83 3.35
N PHE A 66 7.85 -15.03 4.35
CA PHE A 66 8.74 -14.15 5.11
C PHE A 66 8.88 -14.70 6.54
N PRO A 67 9.92 -15.51 6.84
CA PRO A 67 10.07 -16.12 8.15
C PRO A 67 10.41 -15.13 9.27
N VAL A 68 10.92 -13.94 8.94
CA VAL A 68 11.27 -12.91 9.91
C VAL A 68 10.20 -11.82 9.90
N SER A 69 9.67 -11.51 11.08
CA SER A 69 8.70 -10.44 11.32
C SER A 69 9.13 -9.61 12.52
N ILE A 70 9.17 -8.29 12.37
CA ILE A 70 9.45 -7.34 13.45
C ILE A 70 8.38 -6.27 13.43
N PHE A 71 7.67 -6.11 14.54
CA PHE A 71 6.68 -5.06 14.72
C PHE A 71 7.32 -3.79 15.30
N PHE A 72 6.92 -2.64 14.77
CA PHE A 72 7.30 -1.32 15.25
C PHE A 72 6.06 -0.57 15.73
N ASP A 73 6.13 0.00 16.93
CA ASP A 73 5.11 0.85 17.52
C ASP A 73 5.78 1.98 18.29
N TYR A 74 5.49 3.22 17.91
CA TYR A 74 5.94 4.40 18.63
C TYR A 74 4.95 5.55 18.44
N ASP A 75 4.45 6.09 19.56
CA ASP A 75 3.51 7.24 19.59
C ASP A 75 2.27 7.08 18.67
N GLY A 76 1.78 5.84 18.53
CA GLY A 76 0.63 5.52 17.66
C GLY A 76 1.02 5.22 16.20
N ALA A 77 2.23 5.57 15.78
CA ALA A 77 2.77 5.16 14.50
C ALA A 77 3.12 3.68 14.54
N GLN A 78 2.63 2.91 13.57
CA GLN A 78 2.81 1.46 13.54
C GLN A 78 3.29 0.95 12.18
N GLY A 79 4.07 -0.13 12.20
CA GLY A 79 4.52 -0.79 10.99
C GLY A 79 5.24 -2.10 11.27
N PHE A 80 5.61 -2.78 10.19
CA PHE A 80 6.31 -4.05 10.23
C PHE A 80 7.52 -4.03 9.31
N TYR A 81 8.53 -4.81 9.71
CA TYR A 81 9.60 -5.27 8.86
C TYR A 81 9.44 -6.77 8.65
N PHE A 82 9.36 -7.18 7.38
CA PHE A 82 9.29 -8.58 6.97
C PHE A 82 10.51 -8.94 6.14
N GLU A 83 11.12 -10.10 6.38
CA GLU A 83 12.34 -10.52 5.67
C GLU A 83 12.33 -12.01 5.32
N ASN A 84 12.94 -12.32 4.17
CA ASN A 84 13.32 -13.66 3.74
C ASN A 84 14.77 -13.70 3.20
N ASP A 85 15.15 -14.80 2.55
CA ASP A 85 16.52 -14.98 2.04
C ASP A 85 16.94 -13.97 0.94
N HIS A 86 16.00 -13.31 0.30
CA HIS A 86 16.23 -12.43 -0.86
C HIS A 86 15.79 -10.98 -0.67
N ASP A 87 14.73 -10.77 0.12
CA ASP A 87 13.94 -9.55 0.15
C ASP A 87 13.65 -9.11 1.58
N ALA A 88 13.63 -7.79 1.78
CA ALA A 88 13.07 -7.18 2.97
C ALA A 88 11.97 -6.18 2.58
N VAL A 89 10.90 -6.15 3.36
CA VAL A 89 9.74 -5.32 3.10
C VAL A 89 9.41 -4.50 4.35
N ILE A 90 9.38 -3.19 4.18
CA ILE A 90 8.77 -2.28 5.15
C ILE A 90 7.29 -2.14 4.82
N VAL A 91 6.44 -2.40 5.81
CA VAL A 91 4.99 -2.23 5.72
C VAL A 91 4.55 -1.22 6.77
N CYS A 92 4.11 -0.04 6.35
CA CYS A 92 3.53 0.94 7.28
C CYS A 92 2.03 0.67 7.42
N ARG A 93 1.55 0.52 8.67
CA ARG A 93 0.14 0.32 8.98
C ARG A 93 -0.61 1.64 8.79
N GLY A 94 -1.83 1.56 8.25
CA GLY A 94 -2.74 2.71 8.21
C GLY A 94 -3.71 2.71 9.39
N THR A 95 -4.48 3.78 9.54
CA THR A 95 -5.53 3.84 10.55
C THR A 95 -6.85 3.28 10.04
N GLU A 96 -7.77 3.00 10.95
CA GLU A 96 -9.11 2.55 10.58
C GLU A 96 -9.93 3.70 9.96
N PRO A 97 -10.98 3.42 9.16
CA PRO A 97 -11.80 4.45 8.54
C PRO A 97 -12.44 5.45 9.52
N ASN A 98 -12.80 5.00 10.73
CA ASN A 98 -13.38 5.87 11.75
C ASN A 98 -12.32 6.84 12.29
N GLU A 99 -11.15 6.32 12.66
CA GLU A 99 -10.00 7.11 13.08
C GLU A 99 -9.51 8.04 11.96
N TRP A 100 -9.62 7.63 10.70
CA TRP A 100 -9.28 8.47 9.56
C TRP A 100 -10.21 9.70 9.47
N ASN A 101 -11.49 9.57 9.77
CA ASN A 101 -12.41 10.71 9.78
C ASN A 101 -12.03 11.70 10.89
N ASP A 102 -11.70 11.19 12.07
CA ASP A 102 -11.25 11.99 13.20
C ASP A 102 -9.91 12.67 12.86
N ILE A 103 -8.94 11.92 12.33
CA ILE A 103 -7.66 12.45 11.85
C ILE A 103 -7.89 13.50 10.76
N HIS A 104 -8.81 13.31 9.82
CA HIS A 104 -9.06 14.32 8.79
C HIS A 104 -9.71 15.58 9.36
N ALA A 105 -10.59 15.45 10.36
CA ALA A 105 -11.20 16.58 11.05
C ALA A 105 -10.17 17.36 11.88
N ASP A 106 -9.24 16.65 12.53
CA ASP A 106 -8.19 17.21 13.39
C ASP A 106 -6.90 17.56 12.63
N ALA A 107 -6.73 17.06 11.40
CA ALA A 107 -5.52 17.20 10.61
C ALA A 107 -5.25 18.65 10.29
N ASN A 108 -4.17 19.16 10.86
CA ASN A 108 -3.53 20.36 10.38
C ASN A 108 -2.94 20.06 8.98
N LEU A 109 -3.71 20.38 7.92
CA LEU A 109 -3.32 20.25 6.50
C LEU A 109 -2.06 21.08 6.12
N GLY A 110 -1.43 21.71 7.11
CA GLY A 110 -0.13 22.34 7.02
C GLY A 110 0.94 21.40 6.47
N THR A 111 1.72 21.94 5.56
CA THR A 111 2.92 21.27 5.05
C THR A 111 4.13 21.67 5.89
N VAL A 112 5.14 20.82 5.97
CA VAL A 112 6.47 21.09 6.56
C VAL A 112 7.57 20.77 5.54
N LEU A 113 8.76 21.33 5.73
CA LEU A 113 9.90 21.03 4.87
C LEU A 113 10.29 19.54 5.05
N ALA A 114 10.55 18.85 3.94
CA ALA A 114 11.13 17.51 3.99
C ALA A 114 12.63 17.57 4.31
N GLU A 115 13.23 16.47 4.77
CA GLU A 115 14.69 16.35 4.97
C GLU A 115 15.48 16.61 3.69
N THR A 116 14.85 16.35 2.55
CA THR A 116 15.46 16.44 1.23
C THR A 116 15.18 17.79 0.57
N THR A 117 13.96 17.93 0.04
CA THR A 117 13.55 19.04 -0.80
C THR A 117 12.04 19.06 -0.93
N GLY A 118 11.46 20.26 -1.00
CA GLY A 118 10.01 20.43 -1.07
C GLY A 118 9.33 20.26 0.28
N ARG A 119 8.01 20.10 0.24
CA ARG A 119 7.17 20.08 1.44
C ARG A 119 6.25 18.87 1.48
N VAL A 120 6.10 18.28 2.66
CA VAL A 120 5.30 17.09 2.96
C VAL A 120 4.21 17.45 3.96
N HIS A 121 3.09 16.73 3.96
CA HIS A 121 2.07 16.86 5.01
C HIS A 121 2.70 16.66 6.41
N ARG A 122 2.41 17.55 7.36
CA ARG A 122 3.02 17.50 8.70
C ARG A 122 2.77 16.17 9.40
N GLY A 123 1.52 15.71 9.45
CA GLY A 123 1.17 14.46 10.12
C GLY A 123 1.90 13.26 9.51
N PHE A 124 1.94 13.13 8.19
CA PHE A 124 2.58 11.97 7.54
C PHE A 124 4.09 11.95 7.77
N LYS A 125 4.71 13.13 7.86
CA LYS A 125 6.12 13.24 8.19
C LYS A 125 6.37 12.85 9.65
N GLN A 126 5.54 13.32 10.57
CA GLN A 126 5.67 13.03 12.00
C GLN A 126 5.62 11.52 12.26
N GLU A 127 4.57 10.84 11.79
CA GLU A 127 4.43 9.38 11.91
C GLU A 127 5.63 8.62 11.31
N ALA A 128 6.15 9.10 10.18
CA ALA A 128 7.35 8.53 9.58
C ALA A 128 8.62 8.80 10.41
N ASP A 129 8.74 10.00 11.00
CA ASP A 129 9.85 10.36 11.89
C ASP A 129 9.87 9.54 13.17
N ASP A 130 8.70 9.21 13.69
CA ASP A 130 8.52 8.43 14.91
C ASP A 130 9.00 6.99 14.74
N LEU A 131 8.70 6.37 13.60
CA LEU A 131 9.19 5.02 13.29
C LEU A 131 10.62 4.98 12.76
N TRP A 132 11.09 6.05 12.10
CA TRP A 132 12.36 6.03 11.35
C TRP A 132 13.60 5.58 12.16
N PRO A 133 13.84 6.05 13.40
CA PRO A 133 15.02 5.65 14.17
C PRO A 133 15.08 4.16 14.49
N ILE A 134 13.92 3.50 14.56
CA ILE A 134 13.81 2.06 14.81
C ILE A 134 14.00 1.32 13.49
N MET A 135 13.29 1.75 12.44
CA MET A 135 13.37 1.15 11.10
C MET A 135 14.78 1.24 10.50
N GLU A 136 15.44 2.41 10.57
CA GLU A 136 16.74 2.66 9.93
C GLU A 136 17.81 1.64 10.37
N LYS A 137 17.76 1.18 11.63
CA LYS A 137 18.69 0.17 12.16
C LYS A 137 18.62 -1.16 11.42
N HIS A 138 17.46 -1.52 10.88
CA HIS A 138 17.24 -2.74 10.11
C HIS A 138 17.54 -2.54 8.61
N LEU A 139 17.72 -1.30 8.15
CA LEU A 139 17.91 -0.97 6.74
C LEU A 139 19.38 -0.69 6.38
N ILE A 140 20.27 -0.61 7.37
CA ILE A 140 21.71 -0.43 7.20
C ILE A 140 22.33 -1.77 6.80
N ASP A 141 23.15 -1.76 5.74
CA ASP A 141 23.90 -2.93 5.26
C ASP A 141 23.06 -4.20 5.03
N LEU A 142 21.77 -4.01 4.71
CA LEU A 142 20.75 -5.06 4.64
C LEU A 142 21.12 -6.26 3.74
N GLY A 143 21.83 -6.04 2.64
CA GLY A 143 22.21 -7.12 1.71
C GLY A 143 21.05 -7.83 0.99
N LYS A 144 19.81 -7.32 1.14
CA LYS A 144 18.58 -7.81 0.50
C LYS A 144 17.99 -6.74 -0.40
N THR A 145 17.09 -7.15 -1.31
CA THR A 145 16.29 -6.19 -2.07
C THR A 145 15.24 -5.56 -1.16
N LEU A 146 15.25 -4.24 -1.05
CA LEU A 146 14.36 -3.50 -0.15
C LEU A 146 13.10 -3.01 -0.87
N TRP A 147 11.95 -3.26 -0.27
CA TRP A 147 10.64 -2.84 -0.76
C TRP A 147 9.88 -2.05 0.31
N PHE A 148 9.00 -1.18 -0.15
CA PHE A 148 8.09 -0.45 0.73
C PHE A 148 6.64 -0.64 0.29
N THR A 149 5.76 -0.81 1.26
CA THR A 149 4.33 -0.82 1.02
C THR A 149 3.52 -0.22 2.17
N GLY A 150 2.29 0.15 1.87
CA GLY A 150 1.33 0.60 2.87
C GLY A 150 -0.03 0.89 2.26
N HIS A 151 -1.03 0.96 3.14
CA HIS A 151 -2.41 1.30 2.82
C HIS A 151 -2.83 2.57 3.58
N SER A 152 -3.68 3.41 2.97
CA SER A 152 -4.23 4.61 3.62
C SER A 152 -3.16 5.56 4.18
N LEU A 153 -3.21 5.92 5.47
CA LEU A 153 -2.13 6.65 6.17
C LEU A 153 -0.77 5.97 5.99
N GLY A 154 -0.73 4.64 6.13
CA GLY A 154 0.48 3.84 5.96
C GLY A 154 1.09 3.97 4.56
N ALA A 155 0.29 4.18 3.51
CA ALA A 155 0.81 4.47 2.18
C ALA A 155 1.57 5.81 2.12
N ALA A 156 1.11 6.82 2.88
CA ALA A 156 1.78 8.11 2.96
C ALA A 156 3.10 7.99 3.74
N MET A 157 3.08 7.29 4.88
CA MET A 157 4.28 6.99 5.68
C MET A 157 5.30 6.22 4.85
N ALA A 158 4.89 5.14 4.18
CA ALA A 158 5.76 4.35 3.31
C ALA A 158 6.39 5.19 2.19
N THR A 159 5.66 6.16 1.63
CA THR A 159 6.21 7.10 0.65
C THR A 159 7.30 7.99 1.25
N VAL A 160 7.10 8.52 2.46
CA VAL A 160 8.09 9.35 3.15
C VAL A 160 9.33 8.51 3.50
N CYS A 161 9.15 7.34 4.09
CA CYS A 161 10.23 6.44 4.47
C CYS A 161 11.02 5.97 3.24
N ALA A 162 10.36 5.56 2.16
CA ALA A 162 11.03 5.12 0.94
C ALA A 162 11.85 6.26 0.29
N TYR A 163 11.33 7.49 0.30
CA TYR A 163 12.04 8.64 -0.27
C TYR A 163 13.25 9.02 0.58
N ARG A 164 13.11 8.98 1.90
CA ARG A 164 14.22 9.19 2.85
C ARG A 164 15.29 8.11 2.70
N CYS A 165 14.88 6.86 2.53
CA CYS A 165 15.76 5.73 2.29
C CYS A 165 16.56 5.90 0.98
N HIS A 166 15.87 6.24 -0.12
CA HIS A 166 16.46 6.39 -1.45
C HIS A 166 17.55 7.47 -1.54
N VAL A 167 17.47 8.50 -0.70
CA VAL A 167 18.45 9.60 -0.69
C VAL A 167 19.52 9.41 0.39
N SER A 168 19.35 8.44 1.27
CA SER A 168 20.28 8.15 2.36
C SER A 168 21.45 7.34 1.83
N ASN A 169 22.67 7.69 2.23
CA ASN A 169 23.86 6.88 1.94
C ASN A 169 24.03 5.70 2.91
N LYS A 170 23.15 5.57 3.91
CA LYS A 170 23.23 4.53 4.94
C LYS A 170 22.31 3.34 4.65
N CYS A 171 21.17 3.60 4.03
CA CYS A 171 20.15 2.59 3.82
C CYS A 171 20.34 1.90 2.47
N ALA A 172 19.92 0.64 2.38
CA ALA A 172 19.76 0.00 1.07
C ALA A 172 18.79 0.78 0.19
N ASN A 173 19.13 0.99 -1.08
CA ASN A 173 18.26 1.73 -1.99
C ASN A 173 16.96 0.95 -2.26
N PRO A 174 15.76 1.52 -2.04
CA PRO A 174 14.51 0.83 -2.32
C PRO A 174 14.39 0.47 -3.80
N ALA A 175 13.98 -0.76 -4.09
CA ALA A 175 13.74 -1.21 -5.46
C ALA A 175 12.47 -0.58 -6.03
N GLU A 176 11.34 -0.78 -5.35
CA GLU A 176 10.03 -0.25 -5.74
C GLU A 176 9.17 0.06 -4.50
N LEU A 177 8.20 0.97 -4.67
CA LEU A 177 7.19 1.33 -3.68
C LEU A 177 5.80 0.95 -4.21
N TYR A 178 5.00 0.29 -3.38
CA TYR A 178 3.62 -0.05 -3.67
C TYR A 178 2.70 0.61 -2.65
N THR A 179 1.65 1.29 -3.11
CA THR A 179 0.72 1.96 -2.19
C THR A 179 -0.71 1.75 -2.61
N PHE A 180 -1.59 1.58 -1.63
CA PHE A 180 -3.01 1.32 -1.82
C PHE A 180 -3.82 2.39 -1.10
N GLY A 181 -4.79 3.03 -1.78
CA GLY A 181 -5.61 4.07 -1.16
C GLY A 181 -4.81 5.29 -0.66
N SER A 182 -3.64 5.57 -1.26
CA SER A 182 -2.73 6.62 -0.77
C SER A 182 -3.32 8.02 -0.88
N PRO A 183 -3.26 8.85 0.18
CA PRO A 183 -3.49 10.29 0.09
C PRO A 183 -2.33 10.97 -0.66
N ARG A 184 -2.49 12.27 -0.94
CA ARG A 184 -1.41 13.10 -1.51
C ARG A 184 -0.39 13.44 -0.43
N VAL A 185 0.86 13.05 -0.63
CA VAL A 185 1.89 13.13 0.43
C VAL A 185 2.55 14.50 0.52
N GLY A 186 2.80 15.17 -0.61
CA GLY A 186 3.57 16.41 -0.62
C GLY A 186 3.32 17.31 -1.82
N ASN A 187 4.06 18.40 -1.88
CA ASN A 187 3.98 19.38 -2.95
C ASN A 187 4.70 18.91 -4.23
N LYS A 188 4.52 19.66 -5.33
CA LYS A 188 5.15 19.37 -6.63
C LYS A 188 6.68 19.19 -6.53
N GLN A 189 7.35 19.95 -5.67
CA GLN A 189 8.81 19.88 -5.53
C GLN A 189 9.22 18.55 -4.89
N TYR A 190 8.55 18.16 -3.80
CA TYR A 190 8.80 16.91 -3.09
C TYR A 190 8.59 15.68 -3.98
N ILE A 191 7.41 15.59 -4.62
CA ILE A 191 7.06 14.40 -5.44
C ILE A 191 7.92 14.22 -6.68
N ASN A 192 8.57 15.29 -7.17
CA ASN A 192 9.42 15.22 -8.36
C ASN A 192 10.89 15.02 -8.04
N PHE A 193 11.28 15.17 -6.78
CA PHE A 193 12.67 15.11 -6.34
C PHE A 193 13.22 13.68 -6.41
N VAL A 194 12.51 12.72 -5.80
CA VAL A 194 12.92 11.31 -5.79
C VAL A 194 12.36 10.59 -7.01
N LYS A 195 13.22 9.85 -7.73
CA LYS A 195 12.85 9.01 -8.88
C LYS A 195 12.85 7.54 -8.47
N LEU A 196 11.98 7.20 -7.53
CA LEU A 196 11.69 5.82 -7.15
C LEU A 196 10.52 5.30 -7.97
N LYS A 197 10.63 4.08 -8.49
CA LYS A 197 9.51 3.42 -9.17
C LYS A 197 8.42 3.13 -8.15
N HIS A 198 7.28 3.80 -8.31
CA HIS A 198 6.17 3.79 -7.37
C HIS A 198 4.88 3.42 -8.10
N TYR A 199 4.23 2.33 -7.70
CA TYR A 199 2.91 1.93 -8.18
C TYR A 199 1.83 2.31 -7.16
N ARG A 200 0.94 3.21 -7.57
CA ARG A 200 -0.13 3.74 -6.72
C ARG A 200 -1.49 3.22 -7.16
N TRP A 201 -2.04 2.29 -6.40
CA TRP A 201 -3.34 1.70 -6.64
C TRP A 201 -4.46 2.59 -6.11
N VAL A 202 -5.46 2.83 -6.96
CA VAL A 202 -6.62 3.68 -6.67
C VAL A 202 -7.89 2.92 -7.02
N ASN A 203 -8.76 2.75 -6.03
CA ASN A 203 -10.07 2.12 -6.22
C ASN A 203 -11.18 3.14 -6.40
N ASN A 204 -11.69 3.26 -7.62
CA ASN A 204 -12.92 3.99 -7.99
C ASN A 204 -13.15 5.31 -7.20
N ASN A 205 -14.06 5.27 -6.20
CA ASN A 205 -14.52 6.40 -5.40
C ASN A 205 -13.89 6.48 -4.01
N ASP A 206 -12.76 5.82 -3.79
CA ASP A 206 -11.94 6.00 -2.61
C ASP A 206 -11.66 7.52 -2.40
N ILE A 207 -12.09 8.04 -1.24
CA ILE A 207 -11.97 9.45 -0.88
C ILE A 207 -10.58 9.83 -0.39
N VAL A 208 -9.84 8.90 0.21
CA VAL A 208 -8.51 9.14 0.76
C VAL A 208 -7.54 9.51 -0.36
N THR A 209 -7.68 8.89 -1.53
CA THR A 209 -6.90 9.23 -2.73
C THR A 209 -7.17 10.65 -3.29
N ARG A 210 -8.11 11.39 -2.69
CA ARG A 210 -8.52 12.73 -3.11
C ARG A 210 -8.14 13.80 -2.09
N VAL A 211 -7.54 13.44 -0.96
CA VAL A 211 -7.08 14.38 0.06
C VAL A 211 -5.56 14.26 0.29
N PRO A 212 -4.90 15.33 0.77
CA PRO A 212 -5.34 16.72 0.75
C PRO A 212 -5.62 17.23 -0.68
N PRO A 213 -6.48 18.24 -0.87
CA PRO A 213 -6.87 18.70 -2.20
C PRO A 213 -5.74 19.40 -2.97
N VAL A 214 -5.83 19.34 -4.30
CA VAL A 214 -4.81 19.88 -5.23
C VAL A 214 -4.62 21.40 -5.11
N TRP A 215 -5.68 22.14 -4.77
CA TRP A 215 -5.64 23.60 -4.61
C TRP A 215 -4.82 24.05 -3.39
N LEU A 216 -4.55 23.15 -2.43
CA LEU A 216 -3.59 23.36 -1.33
C LEU A 216 -2.13 23.07 -1.75
N GLY A 217 -1.86 22.83 -3.04
CA GLY A 217 -0.51 22.60 -3.57
C GLY A 217 -0.03 21.15 -3.49
N TYR A 218 -0.80 20.24 -2.89
CA TYR A 218 -0.50 18.81 -2.82
C TYR A 218 -0.62 18.13 -4.18
N ARG A 219 0.25 17.15 -4.45
CA ARG A 219 0.28 16.38 -5.70
C ARG A 219 0.49 14.89 -5.39
N HIS A 220 0.03 14.07 -6.33
CA HIS A 220 0.29 12.62 -6.32
C HIS A 220 1.62 12.32 -6.97
N THR A 221 2.27 11.27 -6.48
CA THR A 221 3.44 10.64 -7.11
C THR A 221 3.08 9.24 -7.63
N GLY A 222 4.02 8.61 -8.32
CA GLY A 222 3.92 7.26 -8.84
C GLY A 222 3.01 7.09 -10.07
N ILE A 223 3.07 5.88 -10.62
CA ILE A 223 2.24 5.39 -11.72
C ILE A 223 0.90 4.98 -11.14
N GLU A 224 -0.19 5.58 -11.63
CA GLU A 224 -1.53 5.26 -11.15
C GLU A 224 -2.06 3.95 -11.75
N MET A 225 -2.38 3.00 -10.88
CA MET A 225 -3.04 1.74 -11.19
C MET A 225 -4.52 1.85 -10.81
N TYR A 226 -5.37 2.23 -11.76
CA TYR A 226 -6.78 2.55 -11.49
C TYR A 226 -7.70 1.33 -11.64
N LEU A 227 -8.40 1.00 -10.55
CA LEU A 227 -9.50 0.04 -10.53
C LEU A 227 -10.82 0.78 -10.73
N ASN A 228 -11.57 0.41 -11.77
CA ASN A 228 -12.85 1.03 -12.07
C ASN A 228 -13.97 0.57 -11.10
N ARG A 229 -15.18 1.13 -11.23
CA ARG A 229 -16.35 0.77 -10.40
C ARG A 229 -16.76 -0.73 -10.37
N ASN A 230 -16.18 -1.54 -11.24
CA ASN A 230 -16.42 -2.98 -11.32
C ASN A 230 -15.21 -3.79 -10.80
N GLY A 231 -14.18 -3.13 -10.29
CA GLY A 231 -12.95 -3.74 -9.81
C GLY A 231 -12.00 -4.20 -10.89
N PHE A 232 -12.14 -3.69 -12.13
CA PHE A 232 -11.21 -4.02 -13.22
C PHE A 232 -10.13 -2.95 -13.35
N LEU A 233 -8.88 -3.38 -13.47
CA LEU A 233 -7.77 -2.52 -13.84
C LEU A 233 -8.01 -1.90 -15.22
N ARG A 234 -7.96 -0.56 -15.31
CA ARG A 234 -8.18 0.20 -16.54
C ARG A 234 -7.27 1.41 -16.63
N THR A 235 -6.74 1.65 -17.83
CA THR A 235 -6.17 2.95 -18.21
C THR A 235 -7.29 3.82 -18.74
N LEU A 236 -7.70 4.84 -17.98
CA LEU A 236 -8.76 5.78 -18.37
C LEU A 236 -8.22 7.21 -18.46
N ASP A 237 -8.67 7.94 -19.47
CA ASP A 237 -8.48 9.39 -19.53
C ASP A 237 -9.29 10.10 -18.41
N TYR A 238 -9.05 11.41 -18.27
CA TYR A 238 -9.66 12.23 -17.22
C TYR A 238 -11.20 12.25 -17.29
N THR A 239 -11.79 12.37 -18.49
CA THR A 239 -13.24 12.43 -18.67
C THR A 239 -13.90 11.09 -18.39
N SER A 240 -13.34 10.02 -18.94
CA SER A 240 -13.77 8.64 -18.72
C SER A 240 -13.73 8.26 -17.23
N LYS A 241 -12.67 8.69 -16.51
CA LYS A 241 -12.55 8.48 -15.06
C LYS A 241 -13.60 9.25 -14.25
N ARG A 242 -13.89 10.50 -14.61
CA ARG A 242 -14.97 11.27 -13.95
C ARG A 242 -16.33 10.59 -14.14
N LEU A 243 -16.61 10.11 -15.34
CA LEU A 243 -17.84 9.41 -15.65
C LEU A 243 -17.94 8.06 -14.93
N ASP A 244 -16.84 7.29 -14.86
CA ASP A 244 -16.79 6.03 -14.11
C ASP A 244 -17.11 6.23 -12.63
N ARG A 245 -16.51 7.25 -12.02
CA ARG A 245 -16.76 7.63 -10.62
C ARG A 245 -18.21 8.03 -10.37
N TRP A 246 -18.80 8.86 -11.24
CA TRP A 246 -20.20 9.25 -11.14
C TRP A 246 -21.14 8.04 -11.21
N HIS A 247 -20.90 7.12 -12.15
CA HIS A 247 -21.64 5.87 -12.22
C HIS A 247 -21.43 4.98 -11.00
N GLY A 248 -20.20 4.92 -10.47
CA GLY A 248 -19.88 4.21 -9.23
C GLY A 248 -20.67 4.77 -8.05
N PHE A 249 -20.77 6.09 -7.95
CA PHE A 249 -21.52 6.78 -6.91
C PHE A 249 -23.02 6.49 -7.00
N LEU A 250 -23.62 6.63 -8.18
CA LEU A 250 -25.04 6.28 -8.39
C LEU A 250 -25.34 4.81 -8.07
N ARG A 251 -24.43 3.90 -8.43
CA ARG A 251 -24.56 2.48 -8.09
C ARG A 251 -24.49 2.25 -6.58
N GLY A 252 -23.62 2.96 -5.87
CA GLY A 252 -23.52 2.95 -4.41
C GLY A 252 -24.84 3.34 -3.75
N ILE A 253 -25.46 4.43 -4.22
CA ILE A 253 -26.80 4.86 -3.78
C ILE A 253 -27.83 3.76 -3.97
N ARG A 254 -27.90 3.17 -5.17
CA ARG A 254 -28.87 2.10 -5.47
C ARG A 254 -28.67 0.84 -4.62
N LYS A 255 -27.43 0.57 -4.17
CA LYS A 255 -27.08 -0.61 -3.36
C LYS A 255 -27.08 -0.34 -1.85
N PHE A 256 -27.48 0.85 -1.40
CA PHE A 256 -27.32 1.29 -0.01
C PHE A 256 -25.87 1.20 0.51
N ARG A 257 -24.89 1.24 -0.40
CA ARG A 257 -23.44 1.29 -0.10
C ARG A 257 -22.92 2.71 -0.33
N ILE A 258 -23.51 3.71 0.32
CA ILE A 258 -23.12 5.13 0.20
C ILE A 258 -21.94 5.45 1.13
N ASP A 259 -21.03 4.50 1.33
CA ASP A 259 -19.84 4.75 2.12
C ASP A 259 -18.62 4.81 1.20
N HIS A 260 -18.05 6.02 1.04
CA HIS A 260 -16.81 6.23 0.32
C HIS A 260 -15.62 5.46 0.94
N PHE A 261 -15.75 5.02 2.20
CA PHE A 261 -14.78 4.18 2.88
C PHE A 261 -14.87 2.70 2.47
N SER A 262 -15.97 2.25 1.87
CA SER A 262 -16.05 0.89 1.31
C SER A 262 -15.00 0.68 0.21
N ASP A 263 -14.91 1.61 -0.75
CA ASP A 263 -13.91 1.57 -1.82
C ASP A 263 -12.48 1.76 -1.27
N HIS A 264 -12.35 2.28 -0.05
CA HIS A 264 -11.08 2.45 0.65
C HIS A 264 -10.63 1.20 1.41
N SER A 265 -11.46 0.16 1.58
CA SER A 265 -11.05 -1.04 2.30
C SER A 265 -9.92 -1.79 1.59
N ILE A 266 -8.86 -2.14 2.32
CA ILE A 266 -7.73 -2.92 1.79
C ILE A 266 -8.18 -4.28 1.23
N HIS A 267 -9.24 -4.89 1.79
CA HIS A 267 -9.79 -6.15 1.30
C HIS A 267 -10.39 -6.01 -0.12
N GLU A 268 -11.01 -4.87 -0.44
CA GLU A 268 -11.53 -4.61 -1.80
C GLU A 268 -10.37 -4.44 -2.79
N TYR A 269 -9.28 -3.77 -2.38
CA TYR A 269 -8.04 -3.71 -3.17
C TYR A 269 -7.48 -5.12 -3.45
N VAL A 270 -7.28 -5.94 -2.42
CA VAL A 270 -6.80 -7.34 -2.57
C VAL A 270 -7.71 -8.12 -3.51
N SER A 271 -9.04 -8.06 -3.31
CA SER A 271 -10.01 -8.76 -4.16
C SER A 271 -9.93 -8.34 -5.63
N HIS A 272 -9.79 -7.05 -5.91
CA HIS A 272 -9.74 -6.53 -7.27
C HIS A 272 -8.41 -6.85 -7.96
N ILE A 273 -7.29 -6.79 -7.23
CA ILE A 273 -5.97 -7.13 -7.75
C ILE A 273 -5.87 -8.63 -8.02
N LEU A 274 -6.41 -9.49 -7.14
CA LEU A 274 -6.49 -10.92 -7.35
C LEU A 274 -7.23 -11.27 -8.66
N LYS A 275 -8.38 -10.62 -8.91
CA LYS A 275 -9.12 -10.80 -10.18
C LYS A 275 -8.28 -10.39 -11.38
N ALA A 276 -7.46 -9.35 -11.26
CA ALA A 276 -6.56 -8.93 -12.32
C ALA A 276 -5.45 -9.97 -12.55
N VAL A 277 -4.84 -10.53 -11.50
CA VAL A 277 -3.84 -11.61 -11.59
C VAL A 277 -4.44 -12.84 -12.28
N GLN A 278 -5.59 -13.33 -11.82
CA GLN A 278 -6.25 -14.50 -12.39
C GLN A 278 -6.59 -14.31 -13.87
N LYS A 279 -7.03 -13.11 -14.24
CA LYS A 279 -7.30 -12.79 -15.65
C LYS A 279 -6.04 -12.80 -16.50
N ASP A 280 -4.94 -12.23 -16.00
CA ASP A 280 -3.66 -12.18 -16.69
C ASP A 280 -3.10 -13.58 -16.93
N GLU A 281 -3.14 -14.44 -15.90
CA GLU A 281 -2.70 -15.83 -15.98
C GLU A 281 -3.55 -16.65 -16.95
N ASN A 282 -4.87 -16.48 -16.94
CA ASN A 282 -5.76 -17.16 -17.88
C ASN A 282 -5.49 -16.75 -19.35
N ASN A 283 -5.10 -15.50 -19.61
CA ASN A 283 -4.76 -15.04 -20.96
C ASN A 283 -3.36 -15.49 -21.41
N ALA A 284 -2.46 -15.85 -20.49
CA ALA A 284 -1.12 -16.34 -20.82
C ALA A 284 -1.11 -17.81 -21.27
N VAL A 285 -2.17 -18.55 -20.96
CA VAL A 285 -2.30 -20.00 -21.21
C VAL A 285 -3.17 -20.31 -22.44
N GLY A 286 -4.00 -19.36 -22.90
CA GLY A 286 -4.90 -19.50 -24.06
C GLY A 286 -4.37 -18.82 -25.31
#